data_AF-A0A109GJS9-F1
#
_entry.id   AF-A0A109GJS9-F1
#
_cell.length_a   1.000
_cell.length_b   1.000
_cell.length_c   1.000
_cell.angle_alpha   90.00
_cell.angle_beta   90.00
_cell.angle_gamma   90.00
#
_symmetry.space_group_name_H-M   'P 1'
#
loop_
_entity.id
_entity.type
_entity.pdbx_description
1 polymer ?
#
loop_
_entity_poly.entity_id
_entity_poly.type
_entity_poly.pdbx_seq_one_letter_code
_entity_poly.pdbx_strand_id
1 'polypeptide(L)'
;MYHYNCFSCDGRKKQGPTGSTGPTGAMGPTGSTGPTGPTGAIFSSLVFNAQMVNQGGSGTPNTNQLIGSDNAFTIRSYSLNSGENVTVTFNIPQDFISSTQPTVIIHFDTQNSTQPSNNVEISLSVIFVPAAGANINISGVVNYAGIIVPVSPAPVVNSFNHYSVSFTLNQTIAAGDFALISTFRIAPTSGTNFNDHIFLTIIEFRYTN
;
A
#
# COMPACT_ATOMS: atom_id res chain seq x y z
N MET A 1 48.70 -99.18 -45.20
CA MET A 1 48.39 -99.00 -46.64
C MET A 1 47.13 -98.17 -46.74
N TYR A 2 47.15 -97.14 -47.59
CA TYR A 2 46.08 -96.19 -47.85
C TYR A 2 44.79 -96.85 -48.35
N HIS A 3 43.63 -96.23 -48.09
CA HIS A 3 42.75 -95.76 -49.16
C HIS A 3 41.69 -94.76 -48.66
N TYR A 4 41.60 -93.65 -49.39
CA TYR A 4 40.56 -92.61 -49.36
C TYR A 4 39.36 -93.02 -50.22
N ASN A 5 38.19 -92.40 -49.94
CA ASN A 5 37.15 -91.87 -50.88
C ASN A 5 35.74 -92.05 -50.26
N CYS A 6 34.74 -91.16 -50.36
CA CYS A 6 34.59 -89.79 -50.88
C CYS A 6 33.09 -89.38 -50.75
N PHE A 7 32.81 -88.07 -50.66
CA PHE A 7 31.56 -87.33 -51.01
C PHE A 7 30.22 -87.58 -50.27
N SER A 8 29.69 -86.55 -49.60
CA SER A 8 28.65 -85.67 -50.20
C SER A 8 28.33 -84.45 -49.33
N CYS A 9 28.16 -83.30 -50.00
CA CYS A 9 27.82 -82.00 -49.45
C CYS A 9 26.30 -81.76 -49.55
N ASP A 10 25.61 -81.41 -48.46
CA ASP A 10 24.47 -80.46 -48.47
C ASP A 10 24.18 -79.98 -47.05
N GLY A 11 23.83 -78.71 -46.88
CA GLY A 11 23.49 -78.16 -45.57
C GLY A 11 23.46 -76.64 -45.52
N ARG A 12 22.64 -76.00 -46.38
CA ARG A 12 22.28 -74.57 -46.23
C ARG A 12 21.79 -74.30 -44.80
N LYS A 13 22.54 -73.57 -43.98
CA LYS A 13 22.02 -73.02 -42.71
C LYS A 13 21.22 -71.75 -43.03
N LYS A 14 19.89 -71.83 -42.91
CA LYS A 14 19.02 -70.66 -42.89
C LYS A 14 19.23 -69.90 -41.58
N GLN A 15 19.55 -68.61 -41.67
CA GLN A 15 19.66 -67.71 -40.54
C GLN A 15 18.24 -67.44 -39.99
N GLY A 16 18.04 -67.64 -38.68
CA GLY A 16 16.73 -67.47 -38.02
C GLY A 16 16.32 -65.98 -37.90
N PRO A 17 15.02 -65.69 -37.76
CA PRO A 17 14.52 -64.31 -37.70
C PRO A 17 15.04 -63.57 -36.46
N THR A 18 15.45 -62.31 -36.65
CA THR A 18 15.81 -61.39 -35.56
C THR A 18 14.62 -61.18 -34.62
N GLY A 19 14.82 -61.40 -33.32
CA GLY A 19 13.77 -61.29 -32.29
C GLY A 19 13.17 -59.88 -32.19
N SER A 20 11.89 -59.81 -31.82
CA SER A 20 11.14 -58.55 -31.64
C SER A 20 11.80 -57.63 -30.61
N THR A 21 11.87 -56.33 -30.91
CA THR A 21 12.30 -55.29 -29.97
C THR A 21 11.46 -55.34 -28.70
N GLY A 22 12.12 -55.30 -27.53
CA GLY A 22 11.46 -55.36 -26.23
C GLY A 22 10.55 -54.16 -25.94
N PRO A 23 9.63 -54.28 -24.97
CA PRO A 23 8.67 -53.23 -24.64
C PRO A 23 9.38 -51.97 -24.12
N THR A 24 8.87 -50.79 -24.48
CA THR A 24 9.31 -49.50 -23.94
C THR A 24 9.06 -49.46 -22.43
N GLY A 25 10.07 -49.01 -21.66
CA GLY A 25 9.99 -48.93 -20.20
C GLY A 25 8.90 -47.98 -19.70
N ALA A 26 8.43 -48.21 -18.47
CA ALA A 26 7.38 -47.39 -17.84
C ALA A 26 7.83 -45.92 -17.69
N MET A 27 6.88 -45.00 -17.87
CA MET A 27 7.08 -43.57 -17.61
C MET A 27 7.51 -43.36 -16.16
N GLY A 28 8.53 -42.52 -15.94
CA GLY A 28 9.00 -42.18 -14.59
C GLY A 28 7.95 -41.42 -13.76
N PRO A 29 8.09 -41.40 -12.41
CA PRO A 29 7.15 -40.71 -11.55
C PRO A 29 7.13 -39.19 -11.83
N THR A 30 5.95 -38.58 -11.77
CA THR A 30 5.80 -37.12 -11.80
C THR A 30 6.55 -36.50 -10.62
N GLY A 31 7.35 -35.46 -10.87
CA GLY A 31 8.09 -34.76 -9.82
C GLY A 31 7.18 -34.08 -8.79
N SER A 32 7.69 -33.89 -7.57
CA SER A 32 6.95 -33.23 -6.49
C SER A 32 6.57 -31.80 -6.88
N THR A 33 5.34 -31.39 -6.57
CA THR A 33 4.91 -29.99 -6.66
C THR A 33 5.84 -29.11 -5.84
N GLY A 34 6.30 -27.99 -6.41
CA GLY A 34 7.17 -27.03 -5.73
C GLY A 34 6.51 -26.41 -4.49
N PRO A 35 7.29 -25.79 -3.59
CA PRO A 35 6.73 -25.12 -2.42
C PRO A 35 5.75 -24.03 -2.84
N THR A 36 4.63 -23.92 -2.13
CA THR A 36 3.70 -22.79 -2.27
C THR A 36 4.46 -21.49 -1.98
N GLY A 37 4.29 -20.47 -2.84
CA GLY A 37 4.92 -19.16 -2.64
C GLY A 37 4.45 -18.48 -1.35
N PRO A 38 5.17 -17.43 -0.87
CA PRO A 38 4.75 -16.69 0.31
C PRO A 38 3.34 -16.11 0.10
N THR A 39 2.46 -16.31 1.07
CA THR A 39 1.15 -15.66 1.07
C THR A 39 1.38 -14.14 1.22
N GLY A 40 0.80 -13.33 0.34
CA GLY A 40 0.96 -11.87 0.39
C GLY A 40 0.44 -11.30 1.71
N ALA A 41 1.11 -10.27 2.22
CA ALA A 41 0.66 -9.57 3.42
C ALA A 41 -0.77 -9.02 3.19
N ILE A 42 -1.68 -9.32 4.12
CA ILE A 42 -3.02 -8.74 4.14
C ILE A 42 -2.91 -7.39 4.85
N PHE A 43 -3.41 -6.34 4.21
CA PHE A 43 -3.46 -5.01 4.80
C PHE A 43 -4.86 -4.71 5.29
N SER A 44 -4.94 -4.04 6.43
CA SER A 44 -6.13 -3.45 7.00
C SER A 44 -5.96 -1.94 7.11
N SER A 45 -7.07 -1.20 7.03
CA SER A 45 -7.08 0.26 7.05
C SER A 45 -8.10 0.78 8.06
N LEU A 46 -7.65 1.65 8.94
CA LEU A 46 -8.51 2.54 9.71
C LEU A 46 -8.67 3.84 8.93
N VAL A 47 -9.91 4.20 8.60
CA VAL A 47 -10.22 5.37 7.79
C VAL A 47 -10.90 6.41 8.67
N PHE A 48 -10.25 7.56 8.86
CA PHE A 48 -10.77 8.68 9.62
C PHE A 48 -11.24 9.78 8.66
N ASN A 49 -12.55 9.85 8.44
CA ASN A 49 -13.17 10.93 7.67
C ASN A 49 -13.14 12.27 8.45
N ALA A 50 -13.48 13.36 7.78
CA ALA A 50 -13.50 14.68 8.39
C ALA A 50 -14.35 14.79 9.69
N GLN A 51 -15.41 13.99 9.86
CA GLN A 51 -16.22 14.05 11.08
C GLN A 51 -15.56 13.38 12.29
N MET A 52 -14.57 12.52 12.06
CA MET A 52 -13.84 11.77 13.08
C MET A 52 -12.49 12.41 13.45
N VAL A 53 -12.10 13.49 12.76
CA VAL A 53 -10.85 14.22 13.02
C VAL A 53 -11.14 15.60 13.62
N ASN A 54 -10.21 16.11 14.42
CA ASN A 54 -10.35 17.37 15.15
C ASN A 54 -9.38 18.42 14.59
N GLN A 55 -9.87 19.64 14.35
CA GLN A 55 -9.04 20.82 14.08
C GLN A 55 -9.14 21.73 15.32
N GLY A 56 -8.01 22.06 15.95
CA GLY A 56 -7.94 22.68 17.29
C GLY A 56 -8.97 23.79 17.59
N GLY A 57 -10.14 23.42 18.13
CA GLY A 57 -11.24 24.33 18.51
C GLY A 57 -12.53 24.22 17.69
N SER A 58 -12.54 23.53 16.53
CA SER A 58 -13.74 23.26 15.74
C SER A 58 -14.21 21.82 15.94
N GLY A 59 -15.36 21.64 16.60
CA GLY A 59 -15.99 20.32 16.80
C GLY A 59 -16.76 19.79 15.58
N THR A 60 -16.75 20.53 14.47
CA THR A 60 -17.44 20.16 13.23
C THR A 60 -16.54 20.44 12.02
N PRO A 61 -16.57 19.59 10.97
CA PRO A 61 -15.92 19.90 9.69
C PRO A 61 -16.31 21.29 9.22
N ASN A 62 -15.32 22.13 8.90
CA ASN A 62 -15.54 23.55 8.60
C ASN A 62 -16.05 23.78 7.18
N THR A 63 -16.17 22.74 6.35
CA THR A 63 -16.74 22.83 4.99
C THR A 63 -17.64 21.65 4.63
N ASN A 64 -18.75 21.98 3.97
CA ASN A 64 -19.61 21.06 3.23
C ASN A 64 -19.48 21.43 1.74
N GLN A 65 -18.52 20.84 1.03
CA GLN A 65 -18.31 21.17 -0.39
C GLN A 65 -19.20 20.32 -1.27
N LEU A 66 -19.99 20.98 -2.12
CA LEU A 66 -20.83 20.34 -3.14
C LEU A 66 -19.99 20.06 -4.39
N ILE A 67 -20.03 18.82 -4.87
CA ILE A 67 -19.38 18.44 -6.13
C ILE A 67 -20.44 18.25 -7.22
N GLY A 68 -20.27 18.94 -8.35
CA GLY A 68 -21.13 18.84 -9.53
C GLY A 68 -22.34 19.79 -9.54
N SER A 69 -22.91 20.01 -10.73
CA SER A 69 -24.03 20.94 -10.96
C SER A 69 -25.40 20.37 -10.60
N ASP A 70 -25.55 19.05 -10.44
CA ASP A 70 -26.87 18.38 -10.39
C ASP A 70 -27.02 17.34 -9.26
N ASN A 71 -26.81 17.81 -8.01
CA ASN A 71 -27.19 17.18 -6.72
C ASN A 71 -26.22 16.19 -6.02
N ALA A 72 -25.82 16.65 -4.83
CA ALA A 72 -25.84 15.94 -3.53
C ALA A 72 -24.75 14.91 -3.18
N PHE A 73 -23.55 14.99 -3.75
CA PHE A 73 -22.36 14.48 -3.05
C PHE A 73 -21.69 15.62 -2.29
N THR A 74 -21.82 15.62 -0.96
CA THR A 74 -21.11 16.55 -0.08
C THR A 74 -19.87 15.89 0.49
N ILE A 75 -18.70 16.38 0.10
CA ILE A 75 -17.47 16.06 0.84
C ILE A 75 -17.45 16.94 2.08
N ARG A 76 -17.44 16.30 3.24
CA ARG A 76 -17.09 16.97 4.49
C ARG A 76 -15.58 16.99 4.59
N SER A 77 -15.03 18.15 4.88
CA SER A 77 -13.59 18.35 4.94
C SER A 77 -13.24 19.48 5.88
N TYR A 78 -11.96 19.48 6.29
CA TYR A 78 -11.36 20.65 6.91
C TYR A 78 -10.56 21.43 5.89
N SER A 79 -10.79 22.73 5.81
CA SER A 79 -9.84 23.65 5.20
C SER A 79 -8.48 23.48 5.88
N LEU A 80 -7.44 23.22 5.09
CA LEU A 80 -6.06 23.19 5.56
C LEU A 80 -5.36 24.47 5.14
N ASN A 81 -5.49 25.51 5.96
CA ASN A 81 -4.69 26.71 5.77
C ASN A 81 -3.24 26.46 6.20
N SER A 82 -2.30 27.26 5.69
CA SER A 82 -0.90 27.15 6.10
C SER A 82 -0.78 27.41 7.61
N GLY A 83 -0.13 26.50 8.33
CA GLY A 83 0.03 26.57 9.78
C GLY A 83 -1.12 25.95 10.59
N GLU A 84 -2.19 25.48 9.95
CA GLU A 84 -3.23 24.69 10.61
C GLU A 84 -2.85 23.21 10.69
N ASN A 85 -3.41 22.55 11.71
CA ASN A 85 -3.26 21.12 11.92
C ASN A 85 -4.60 20.42 12.11
N VAL A 86 -4.65 19.17 11.67
CA VAL A 86 -5.79 18.27 11.89
C VAL A 86 -5.28 17.04 12.60
N THR A 87 -5.93 16.67 13.69
CA THR A 87 -5.47 15.60 14.59
C THR A 87 -6.53 14.52 14.73
N VAL A 88 -6.06 13.28 14.75
CA VAL A 88 -6.88 12.12 15.09
C VAL A 88 -6.21 11.32 16.21
N THR A 89 -7.04 10.72 17.06
CA THR A 89 -6.61 9.84 18.13
C THR A 89 -7.37 8.53 18.06
N PHE A 90 -6.67 7.42 18.31
CA PHE A 90 -7.25 6.08 18.28
C PHE A 90 -6.34 5.09 19.01
N ASN A 91 -6.85 3.90 19.29
CA ASN A 91 -6.03 2.80 19.76
C ASN A 91 -5.60 1.95 18.57
N ILE A 92 -4.34 1.54 18.54
CA ILE A 92 -3.82 0.60 17.55
C ILE A 92 -4.67 -0.69 17.61
N PRO A 93 -5.15 -1.19 16.47
CA PRO A 93 -5.98 -2.38 16.42
C PRO A 93 -5.34 -3.59 17.09
N GLN A 94 -6.17 -4.43 17.71
CA GLN A 94 -5.70 -5.62 18.44
C GLN A 94 -5.10 -6.68 17.53
N ASP A 95 -5.44 -6.65 16.23
CA ASP A 95 -4.91 -7.53 15.19
C ASP A 95 -3.63 -6.97 14.52
N PHE A 96 -3.07 -5.86 15.01
CA PHE A 96 -1.85 -5.28 14.45
C PHE A 96 -0.62 -6.18 14.66
N ILE A 97 0.13 -6.45 13.57
CA ILE A 97 1.41 -7.17 13.61
C ILE A 97 2.56 -6.17 13.83
N SER A 98 3.15 -6.19 15.03
CA SER A 98 4.20 -5.26 15.47
C SER A 98 5.55 -5.38 14.74
N SER A 99 5.77 -6.45 13.98
CA SER A 99 6.97 -6.60 13.14
C SER A 99 6.89 -5.85 11.81
N THR A 100 5.77 -5.17 11.54
CA THR A 100 5.51 -4.45 10.29
C THR A 100 5.46 -2.94 10.50
N GLN A 101 5.82 -2.18 9.46
CA GLN A 101 5.75 -0.72 9.47
C GLN A 101 4.39 -0.26 8.91
N PRO A 102 3.51 0.32 9.74
CA PRO A 102 2.27 0.88 9.24
C PRO A 102 2.53 2.15 8.42
N THR A 103 1.57 2.52 7.57
CA THR A 103 1.62 3.72 6.74
C THR A 103 0.44 4.63 7.10
N VAL A 104 0.70 5.93 7.23
CA VAL A 104 -0.34 6.95 7.30
C VAL A 104 -0.52 7.56 5.92
N ILE A 105 -1.73 7.55 5.40
CA ILE A 105 -2.06 8.14 4.11
C ILE A 105 -2.99 9.32 4.35
N ILE A 106 -2.60 10.50 3.87
CA ILE A 106 -3.40 11.71 3.96
C ILE A 106 -4.04 11.95 2.60
N HIS A 107 -5.36 12.03 2.58
CA HIS A 107 -6.12 12.38 1.41
C HIS A 107 -6.62 13.81 1.51
N PHE A 108 -6.45 14.56 0.43
CA PHE A 108 -6.95 15.92 0.34
C PHE A 108 -7.34 16.25 -1.10
N ASP A 109 -8.26 17.19 -1.21
CA ASP A 109 -8.71 17.72 -2.48
C ASP A 109 -8.29 19.18 -2.60
N THR A 110 -7.97 19.62 -3.82
CA THR A 110 -7.84 21.05 -4.13
C THR A 110 -8.95 21.48 -5.06
N GLN A 111 -9.55 22.64 -4.79
CA GLN A 111 -10.50 23.24 -5.72
C GLN A 111 -9.75 23.90 -6.88
N ASN A 112 -10.40 23.93 -8.04
CA ASN A 112 -9.84 24.50 -9.26
C ASN A 112 -9.18 25.88 -9.02
N SER A 113 -7.93 26.01 -9.45
CA SER A 113 -7.21 27.28 -9.50
C SER A 113 -6.83 27.60 -10.94
N THR A 114 -7.01 28.86 -11.34
CA THR A 114 -6.51 29.38 -12.63
C THR A 114 -5.00 29.65 -12.61
N GLN A 115 -4.34 29.43 -11.47
CA GLN A 115 -2.91 29.65 -11.30
C GLN A 115 -2.11 28.50 -11.94
N PRO A 116 -0.94 28.77 -12.56
CA PRO A 116 -0.06 27.72 -13.05
C PRO A 116 0.39 26.80 -11.91
N SER A 117 0.75 25.55 -12.24
CA SER A 117 1.14 24.47 -11.32
C SER A 117 1.79 24.98 -10.03
N ASN A 118 1.16 24.69 -8.90
CA ASN A 118 1.64 25.07 -7.57
C ASN A 118 1.85 23.83 -6.72
N ASN A 119 2.47 24.01 -5.56
CA ASN A 119 2.82 22.93 -4.65
C ASN A 119 2.00 23.03 -3.36
N VAL A 120 1.61 21.86 -2.87
CA VAL A 120 1.11 21.67 -1.51
C VAL A 120 2.15 20.84 -0.77
N GLU A 121 2.57 21.25 0.42
CA GLU A 121 3.44 20.43 1.27
C GLU A 121 2.71 20.04 2.55
N ILE A 122 2.62 18.73 2.78
CA ILE A 122 1.98 18.13 3.94
C ILE A 122 3.05 17.47 4.79
N SER A 123 3.05 17.73 6.09
CA SER A 123 3.90 17.06 7.07
C SER A 123 3.06 16.34 8.12
N LEU A 124 3.71 15.48 8.91
CA LEU A 124 3.07 14.64 9.91
C LEU A 124 3.84 14.70 11.23
N SER A 125 3.11 14.77 12.33
CA SER A 125 3.64 14.50 13.67
C SER A 125 2.83 13.37 14.29
N VAL A 126 3.52 12.42 14.93
CA VAL A 126 2.88 11.29 15.59
C VAL A 126 3.43 11.12 17.00
N ILE A 127 2.61 10.56 17.89
CA ILE A 127 3.05 10.03 19.16
C ILE A 127 2.30 8.73 19.44
N PHE A 128 3.03 7.73 19.89
CA PHE A 128 2.48 6.45 20.34
C PHE A 128 2.75 6.31 21.84
N VAL A 129 1.72 5.92 22.59
CA VAL A 129 1.78 5.77 24.04
C VAL A 129 1.41 4.33 24.38
N PRO A 130 2.32 3.59 25.04
CA PRO A 130 2.06 2.20 25.41
C PRO A 130 0.77 2.05 26.22
N ALA A 131 -0.03 1.02 25.91
CA ALA A 131 -1.27 0.74 26.63
C ALA A 131 -1.08 0.49 28.14
N ALA A 132 0.13 0.08 28.54
CA ALA A 132 0.49 -0.30 29.92
C ALA A 132 0.73 0.90 30.88
N GLY A 133 -0.14 1.91 30.87
CA GLY A 133 -0.13 2.99 31.86
C GLY A 133 1.04 3.98 31.73
N ALA A 134 1.61 4.12 30.53
CA ALA A 134 2.66 5.11 30.28
C ALA A 134 2.10 6.54 30.27
N ASN A 135 2.88 7.49 30.78
CA ASN A 135 2.57 8.91 30.69
C ASN A 135 2.79 9.41 29.24
N ILE A 136 1.94 10.33 28.77
CA ILE A 136 2.18 11.05 27.52
C ILE A 136 3.42 11.94 27.70
N ASN A 137 4.51 11.63 26.99
CA ASN A 137 5.74 12.40 27.03
C ASN A 137 6.01 13.03 25.66
N ILE A 138 6.15 14.36 25.63
CA ILE A 138 6.43 15.11 24.39
C ILE A 138 7.72 14.67 23.70
N SER A 139 8.67 14.06 24.42
CA SER A 139 9.89 13.52 23.83
C SER A 139 9.64 12.30 22.94
N GLY A 140 8.44 11.70 23.01
CA GLY A 140 7.99 10.62 22.13
C GLY A 140 7.31 11.12 20.85
N VAL A 141 7.20 12.45 20.66
CA VAL A 141 6.67 13.01 19.41
C VAL A 141 7.72 12.87 18.31
N VAL A 142 7.31 12.26 17.21
CA VAL A 142 8.12 12.13 16.00
C VAL A 142 7.53 12.95 14.88
N ASN A 143 8.35 13.80 14.27
CA ASN A 143 7.98 14.65 13.15
C ASN A 143 8.55 14.05 11.86
N TYR A 144 7.69 13.83 10.88
CA TYR A 144 8.07 13.44 9.54
C TYR A 144 8.22 14.67 8.65
N ALA A 145 9.26 14.66 7.81
CA ALA A 145 9.49 15.71 6.83
C ALA A 145 8.29 15.86 5.89
N GLY A 146 8.09 17.08 5.39
CA GLY A 146 7.00 17.36 4.47
C GLY A 146 7.17 16.65 3.13
N ILE A 147 6.05 16.24 2.54
CA ILE A 147 5.98 15.69 1.19
C ILE A 147 5.32 16.74 0.30
N ILE A 148 6.05 17.15 -0.74
CA ILE A 148 5.56 18.10 -1.74
C ILE A 148 4.73 17.36 -2.79
N VAL A 149 3.53 17.87 -3.02
CA VAL A 149 2.61 17.43 -4.07
C VAL A 149 2.44 18.57 -5.08
N PRO A 150 2.91 18.39 -6.33
CA PRO A 150 2.57 19.29 -7.42
C PRO A 150 1.10 19.15 -7.75
N VAL A 151 0.33 20.22 -7.58
CA VAL A 151 -1.09 20.27 -7.90
C VAL A 151 -1.30 20.93 -9.26
N SER A 152 -2.13 20.29 -10.08
CA SER A 152 -2.44 20.75 -11.43
C SER A 152 -3.72 21.58 -11.43
N PRO A 153 -3.80 22.63 -12.27
CA PRO A 153 -5.06 23.33 -12.49
C PRO A 153 -6.08 22.40 -13.15
N ALA A 154 -7.36 22.56 -12.83
CA ALA A 154 -8.43 21.82 -13.48
C ALA A 154 -9.13 22.71 -14.52
N PRO A 155 -9.49 22.21 -15.71
CA PRO A 155 -10.04 23.08 -16.76
C PRO A 155 -11.51 23.51 -16.51
N VAL A 156 -12.19 23.00 -15.48
CA VAL A 156 -13.65 23.18 -15.28
C VAL A 156 -13.97 23.85 -13.95
N VAL A 157 -14.90 24.81 -13.93
CA VAL A 157 -15.38 25.47 -12.69
C VAL A 157 -16.01 24.42 -11.75
N ASN A 158 -15.76 24.50 -10.44
CA ASN A 158 -16.21 23.54 -9.41
C ASN A 158 -15.73 22.09 -9.60
N SER A 159 -14.61 21.89 -10.30
CA SER A 159 -13.89 20.62 -10.27
C SER A 159 -12.88 20.59 -9.13
N PHE A 160 -12.71 19.40 -8.56
CA PHE A 160 -11.78 19.12 -7.48
C PHE A 160 -10.77 18.07 -7.96
N ASN A 161 -9.50 18.27 -7.65
CA ASN A 161 -8.46 17.27 -7.89
C ASN A 161 -8.12 16.58 -6.56
N HIS A 162 -8.15 15.25 -6.57
CA HIS A 162 -7.80 14.43 -5.42
C HIS A 162 -6.31 14.11 -5.41
N TYR A 163 -5.71 14.21 -4.23
CA TYR A 163 -4.32 13.87 -3.99
C TYR A 163 -4.18 13.06 -2.71
N SER A 164 -3.10 12.27 -2.65
CA SER A 164 -2.72 11.53 -1.46
C SER A 164 -1.22 11.58 -1.22
N VAL A 165 -0.82 11.67 0.04
CA VAL A 165 0.58 11.49 0.48
C VAL A 165 0.68 10.36 1.48
N SER A 166 1.78 9.61 1.45
CA SER A 166 1.99 8.45 2.32
C SER A 166 3.24 8.62 3.19
N PHE A 167 3.10 8.36 4.49
CA PHE A 167 4.18 8.38 5.47
C PHE A 167 4.33 6.99 6.08
N THR A 168 5.47 6.34 5.84
CA THR A 168 5.79 5.06 6.49
C THR A 168 6.30 5.33 7.90
N LEU A 169 5.65 4.73 8.89
CA LEU A 169 6.01 4.89 10.28
C LEU A 169 7.11 3.91 10.67
N ASN A 170 8.15 4.43 11.30
CA ASN A 170 9.35 3.70 11.72
C ASN A 170 9.49 3.59 13.25
N GLN A 171 8.39 3.83 13.96
CA GLN A 171 8.35 3.76 15.42
C GLN A 171 8.02 2.34 15.89
N THR A 172 8.47 2.00 17.09
CA THR A 172 8.03 0.77 17.76
C THR A 172 6.60 0.97 18.26
N ILE A 173 5.67 0.18 17.73
CA ILE A 173 4.24 0.26 18.02
C ILE A 173 3.78 -1.13 18.44
N ALA A 174 2.89 -1.22 19.43
CA ALA A 174 2.22 -2.45 19.81
C ALA A 174 0.70 -2.34 19.64
N ALA A 175 0.05 -3.50 19.49
CA ALA A 175 -1.40 -3.60 19.49
C ALA A 175 -1.99 -3.04 20.79
N GLY A 176 -3.04 -2.23 20.69
CA GLY A 176 -3.68 -1.56 21.82
C GLY A 176 -3.04 -0.24 22.26
N ASP A 177 -1.84 0.10 21.79
CA ASP A 177 -1.20 1.39 22.08
C ASP A 177 -2.11 2.56 21.67
N PHE A 178 -2.03 3.66 22.40
CA PHE A 178 -2.71 4.88 22.01
C PHE A 178 -1.89 5.63 20.96
N ALA A 179 -2.53 6.05 19.89
CA ALA A 179 -1.95 6.83 18.81
C ALA A 179 -2.58 8.22 18.78
N LEU A 180 -1.74 9.24 18.60
CA LEU A 180 -2.15 10.57 18.18
C LEU A 180 -1.36 10.92 16.92
N ILE A 181 -2.10 11.26 15.87
CA ILE A 181 -1.55 11.63 14.57
C ILE A 181 -2.06 13.02 14.23
N SER A 182 -1.13 13.94 14.01
CA SER A 182 -1.43 15.30 13.58
C SER A 182 -0.81 15.56 12.21
N THR A 183 -1.64 15.99 11.29
CA THR A 183 -1.25 16.37 9.93
C THR A 183 -1.22 17.88 9.84
N PHE A 184 -0.20 18.42 9.17
CA PHE A 184 0.00 19.85 9.01
C PHE A 184 0.16 20.19 7.54
N ARG A 185 -0.41 21.32 7.15
CA ARG A 185 0.00 21.99 5.93
C ARG A 185 1.08 23.01 6.26
N ILE A 186 2.24 22.87 5.65
CA ILE A 186 3.35 23.82 5.80
C ILE A 186 3.56 24.61 4.51
N ALA A 187 4.28 25.73 4.60
CA ALA A 187 4.76 26.42 3.41
C ALA A 187 5.72 25.49 2.65
N PRO A 188 5.56 25.30 1.33
CA PRO A 188 6.44 24.44 0.57
C PRO A 188 7.90 24.87 0.66
N THR A 189 8.77 23.91 0.95
CA THR A 189 10.22 24.04 1.00
C THR A 189 10.84 24.23 -0.39
N SER A 190 10.08 23.94 -1.46
CA SER A 190 10.45 24.28 -2.83
C SER A 190 9.24 24.55 -3.73
N GLY A 191 9.45 25.39 -4.75
CA GLY A 191 8.42 25.82 -5.70
C GLY A 191 7.44 26.85 -5.12
N THR A 192 6.33 27.07 -5.84
CA THR A 192 5.34 28.09 -5.48
C THR A 192 4.22 27.49 -4.63
N ASN A 193 3.84 28.14 -3.53
CA ASN A 193 2.73 27.68 -2.69
C ASN A 193 1.39 27.77 -3.41
N PHE A 194 0.58 26.72 -3.31
CA PHE A 194 -0.81 26.75 -3.75
C PHE A 194 -1.64 27.60 -2.80
N ASN A 195 -2.05 28.80 -3.22
CA ASN A 195 -2.70 29.77 -2.34
C ASN A 195 -4.24 29.71 -2.33
N ASP A 196 -4.82 28.64 -2.88
CA ASP A 196 -6.26 28.43 -2.95
C ASP A 196 -6.74 27.38 -1.93
N HIS A 197 -8.04 27.05 -1.97
CA HIS A 197 -8.66 26.15 -1.02
C HIS A 197 -8.16 24.70 -1.16
N ILE A 198 -7.69 24.17 -0.03
CA ILE A 198 -7.29 22.78 0.16
C ILE A 198 -8.17 22.17 1.24
N PHE A 199 -8.68 20.98 0.97
CA PHE A 199 -9.67 20.30 1.79
C PHE A 199 -9.13 18.94 2.22
N LEU A 200 -8.81 18.76 3.50
CA LEU A 200 -8.49 17.42 4.04
C LEU A 200 -9.77 16.62 4.17
N THR A 201 -9.77 15.43 3.57
CA THR A 201 -10.93 14.55 3.55
C THR A 201 -10.77 13.34 4.45
N ILE A 202 -9.58 12.71 4.43
CA ILE A 202 -9.32 11.46 5.12
C ILE A 202 -7.89 11.44 5.69
N ILE A 203 -7.77 10.92 6.91
CA ILE A 203 -6.53 10.34 7.44
C ILE A 203 -6.73 8.83 7.47
N GLU A 204 -5.91 8.08 6.76
CA GLU A 204 -5.93 6.61 6.75
C GLU A 204 -4.71 6.09 7.50
N PHE A 205 -4.92 5.16 8.44
CA PHE A 205 -3.86 4.37 9.04
C PHE A 205 -3.93 2.95 8.48
N ARG A 206 -2.99 2.60 7.62
CA ARG A 206 -2.88 1.29 6.97
C ARG A 206 -1.84 0.44 7.68
N TYR A 207 -2.19 -0.79 8.03
CA TYR A 207 -1.35 -1.70 8.79
C TYR A 207 -1.50 -3.15 8.31
N THR A 208 -0.62 -4.02 8.78
CA THR A 208 -0.66 -5.46 8.48
C THR A 208 -1.30 -6.21 9.63
N ASN A 209 -2.19 -7.15 9.33
CA ASN A 209 -2.85 -8.02 10.30
C ASN A 209 -2.68 -9.51 10.02
#